data_AF-V7FIE2-F1
#
_entry.id   AF-V7FIE2-F1
#
_cell.length_a   1.000
_cell.length_b   1.000
_cell.length_c   1.000
_cell.angle_alpha   90.00
_cell.angle_beta   90.00
_cell.angle_gamma   90.00
#
_symmetry.space_group_name_H-M   'P 1'
#
loop_
_entity.id
_entity.type
_entity.pdbx_description
1 polymer ?
#
loop_
_entity_poly.entity_id
_entity_poly.type
_entity_poly.pdbx_seq_one_letter_code
_entity_poly.pdbx_strand_id
1 'polypeptide(L)'
;MNTLLSVEARETALAVTFVSGETVCYPWLWLKDNAPSAFHPQTEERTFDLTSVDPSLRPISVRDRGSAVGIVWQNDQAEEEFPSQFFESYRPGRKRDDPADIAPKLWDASINLETMPRHAAGDILQSDADLLAWLKATAAYGLSIVDGLDDDPDAGRRSAERIGFLRQTNFGTMFEVVSMPNPNNLAYTPVALPLHTDLANQEVPPGYQFLHCIANDAEGGGSIFADGFAVVAALQAEDPEAYRLLCEIEIPYRFHDENYDLRGRFPVIVTQRDGEVTELRFNAHLVDVIDLPSDLCAPFYAAYRKLMMMIRGPRFQIAYRLKAGEMAVFDNRRVLHGRQSFNPNTGRRHLRGCYVDRGEFQSRIRVLSR
;
A
#
# COMPACT_ATOMS: atom_id res chain seq x y z
N MET A 1 32.43 -9.46 -6.76
CA MET A 1 33.11 -10.58 -6.06
C MET A 1 32.44 -11.86 -6.53
N ASN A 2 33.20 -12.94 -6.78
CA ASN A 2 32.57 -14.21 -7.14
C ASN A 2 31.78 -14.73 -5.93
N THR A 3 30.46 -14.85 -6.08
CA THR A 3 29.53 -15.31 -5.03
C THR A 3 29.34 -16.83 -5.06
N LEU A 4 29.83 -17.50 -6.10
CA LEU A 4 29.63 -18.92 -6.34
C LEU A 4 30.88 -19.71 -5.92
N LEU A 5 30.66 -20.82 -5.23
CA LEU A 5 31.69 -21.79 -4.86
C LEU A 5 31.83 -22.89 -5.94
N SER A 6 30.71 -23.40 -6.45
CA SER A 6 30.68 -24.39 -7.51
C SER A 6 29.32 -24.45 -8.19
N VAL A 7 29.30 -25.00 -9.41
CA VAL A 7 28.06 -25.34 -10.12
C VAL A 7 28.08 -26.79 -10.59
N GLU A 8 26.94 -27.46 -10.49
CA GLU A 8 26.76 -28.86 -10.86
C GLU A 8 25.49 -28.98 -11.71
N ALA A 9 25.64 -29.50 -12.93
CA ALA A 9 24.48 -29.84 -13.76
C ALA A 9 23.84 -31.13 -13.25
N ARG A 10 22.56 -31.05 -12.85
CA ARG A 10 21.76 -32.21 -12.46
C ARG A 10 20.75 -32.56 -13.55
N GLU A 11 20.03 -33.65 -13.34
CA GLU A 11 19.03 -34.14 -14.29
C GLU A 11 17.98 -33.06 -14.64
N THR A 12 17.52 -32.28 -13.67
CA THR A 12 16.39 -31.33 -13.87
C THR A 12 16.73 -29.86 -13.59
N ALA A 13 17.93 -29.56 -13.10
CA ALA A 13 18.32 -28.22 -12.66
C ALA A 13 19.84 -28.02 -12.65
N LEU A 14 20.26 -26.76 -12.65
CA LEU A 14 21.60 -26.36 -12.22
C LEU A 14 21.62 -26.27 -10.69
N ALA A 15 22.44 -27.06 -10.01
CA ALA A 15 22.73 -26.84 -8.60
C ALA A 15 23.89 -25.85 -8.48
N VAL A 16 23.65 -24.72 -7.82
CA VAL A 16 24.64 -23.68 -7.56
C VAL A 16 24.92 -23.66 -6.07
N THR A 17 26.17 -23.89 -5.69
CA THR A 17 26.63 -23.78 -4.31
C THR A 17 27.29 -22.42 -4.12
N PHE A 18 26.79 -21.66 -3.16
CA PHE A 18 27.30 -20.32 -2.83
C PHE A 18 28.48 -20.39 -1.87
N VAL A 19 29.24 -19.31 -1.77
CA VAL A 19 30.33 -19.17 -0.78
C VAL A 19 29.85 -19.29 0.68
N SER A 20 28.55 -19.10 0.93
CA SER A 20 27.91 -19.36 2.24
C SER A 20 27.79 -20.85 2.58
N GLY A 21 28.02 -21.75 1.61
CA GLY A 21 27.80 -23.20 1.72
C GLY A 21 26.38 -23.64 1.38
N GLU A 22 25.45 -22.72 1.14
CA GLU A 22 24.10 -23.04 0.69
C GLU A 22 24.10 -23.49 -0.78
N THR A 23 23.33 -24.54 -1.09
CA THR A 23 23.11 -24.99 -2.48
C THR A 23 21.67 -24.74 -2.89
N VAL A 24 21.47 -24.03 -3.99
CA VAL A 24 20.15 -23.75 -4.59
C VAL A 24 20.05 -24.42 -5.95
N CYS A 25 18.90 -25.02 -6.26
CA CYS A 25 18.64 -25.64 -7.55
C CYS A 25 17.82 -24.72 -8.45
N TYR A 26 18.31 -24.48 -9.67
CA TYR A 26 17.70 -23.64 -10.69
C TYR A 26 17.17 -24.52 -11.82
N PRO A 27 15.84 -24.73 -11.95
CA PRO A 27 15.29 -25.61 -12.97
C PRO A 27 15.71 -25.19 -14.38
N TRP A 28 16.00 -26.16 -15.26
CA TRP A 28 16.54 -25.86 -16.60
C TRP A 28 15.63 -24.96 -17.42
N LEU A 29 14.34 -25.29 -17.47
CA LEU A 29 13.35 -24.49 -18.19
C LEU A 29 13.22 -23.07 -17.60
N TRP A 30 13.31 -22.94 -16.28
CA TRP A 30 13.28 -21.65 -15.60
C TRP A 30 14.52 -20.80 -15.94
N LEU A 31 15.71 -21.41 -16.00
CA LEU A 31 16.94 -20.72 -16.40
C LEU A 31 16.87 -20.25 -17.85
N LYS A 32 16.40 -21.11 -18.76
CA LYS A 32 16.25 -20.74 -20.17
C LYS A 32 15.28 -19.57 -20.33
N ASP A 33 14.14 -19.64 -19.63
CA ASP A 33 13.15 -18.58 -19.66
C ASP A 33 13.69 -17.27 -19.07
N ASN A 34 14.53 -17.32 -18.03
CA ASN A 34 15.02 -16.13 -17.33
C ASN A 34 16.46 -15.76 -17.68
N ALA A 35 16.96 -16.24 -18.82
CA ALA A 35 18.27 -15.87 -19.31
C ALA A 35 18.38 -14.37 -19.63
N PRO A 36 19.56 -13.73 -19.50
CA PRO A 36 19.71 -12.33 -19.88
C PRO A 36 19.31 -12.02 -21.34
N SER A 37 19.57 -12.97 -22.23
CA SER A 37 19.16 -12.98 -23.66
C SER A 37 17.65 -13.09 -23.88
N ALA A 38 16.89 -13.58 -22.88
CA ALA A 38 15.45 -13.76 -22.95
C ALA A 38 14.67 -12.44 -22.79
N PHE A 39 15.37 -11.34 -22.57
CA PHE A 39 14.80 -10.01 -22.38
C PHE A 39 15.35 -9.02 -23.40
N HIS A 40 14.53 -8.06 -23.80
CA HIS A 40 14.93 -6.97 -24.67
C HIS A 40 15.95 -6.06 -23.93
N PRO A 41 17.10 -5.73 -24.54
CA PRO A 41 18.24 -5.10 -23.83
C PRO A 41 17.98 -3.69 -23.30
N GLN A 42 16.91 -3.02 -23.73
CA GLN A 42 16.58 -1.66 -23.28
C GLN A 42 15.34 -1.59 -22.39
N THR A 43 14.33 -2.40 -22.67
CA THR A 43 13.05 -2.38 -21.93
C THR A 43 13.03 -3.40 -20.82
N GLU A 44 13.96 -4.37 -20.85
CA GLU A 44 13.99 -5.53 -19.95
C GLU A 44 12.69 -6.35 -19.99
N GLU A 45 11.90 -6.19 -21.06
CA GLU A 45 10.69 -6.98 -21.30
C GLU A 45 11.06 -8.33 -21.90
N ARG A 46 10.30 -9.37 -21.54
CA ARG A 46 10.51 -10.74 -22.03
C ARG A 46 10.28 -10.81 -23.54
N THR A 47 11.28 -11.32 -24.26
CA THR A 47 11.22 -11.59 -25.71
C THR A 47 11.26 -13.07 -26.03
N PHE A 48 11.79 -13.89 -25.11
CA PHE A 48 11.77 -15.34 -25.25
C PHE A 48 10.35 -15.89 -25.09
N ASP A 49 9.93 -16.71 -26.05
CA ASP A 49 8.70 -17.48 -25.97
C ASP A 49 8.98 -18.82 -25.27
N LEU A 50 8.47 -18.98 -24.05
CA LEU A 50 8.62 -20.22 -23.27
C LEU A 50 8.10 -21.46 -24.02
N THR A 51 7.13 -21.31 -24.92
CA THR A 51 6.56 -22.42 -25.69
C THR A 51 7.41 -22.82 -26.90
N SER A 52 8.45 -22.05 -27.22
CA SER A 52 9.37 -22.34 -28.34
C SER A 52 10.34 -23.50 -28.04
N VAL A 53 10.39 -23.97 -26.79
CA VAL A 53 11.26 -25.06 -26.35
C VAL A 53 10.47 -26.18 -25.69
N ASP A 54 11.03 -27.40 -25.74
CA ASP A 54 10.45 -28.55 -25.07
C ASP A 54 10.53 -28.38 -23.53
N PRO A 55 9.49 -28.70 -22.75
CA PRO A 55 9.54 -28.62 -21.28
C PRO A 55 10.63 -29.50 -20.65
N SER A 56 11.08 -30.52 -21.37
CA SER A 56 12.19 -31.40 -21.01
C SER A 56 13.57 -30.90 -21.50
N LEU A 57 13.68 -29.64 -21.98
CA LEU A 57 14.94 -29.02 -22.38
C LEU A 57 16.05 -29.27 -21.36
N ARG A 58 17.23 -29.63 -21.87
CA ARG A 58 18.47 -29.79 -21.07
C ARG A 58 19.62 -29.01 -21.71
N PRO A 59 20.63 -28.61 -20.91
CA PRO A 59 21.87 -28.09 -21.47
C PRO A 59 22.68 -29.22 -22.13
N ILE A 60 23.39 -28.90 -23.21
CA ILE A 60 24.46 -29.72 -23.79
C ILE A 60 25.72 -29.60 -22.92
N SER A 61 26.02 -28.40 -22.43
CA SER A 61 27.17 -28.16 -21.56
C SER A 61 26.94 -27.00 -20.61
N VAL A 62 27.57 -27.08 -19.44
CA VAL A 62 27.63 -26.02 -18.43
C VAL A 62 29.10 -25.76 -18.11
N ARG A 63 29.51 -24.49 -18.10
CA ARG A 63 30.88 -24.06 -17.84
C ARG A 63 30.92 -22.99 -16.78
N ASP A 64 31.60 -23.26 -15.67
CA ASP A 64 31.95 -22.24 -14.70
C ASP A 64 33.10 -21.38 -15.23
N ARG A 65 32.88 -20.07 -15.33
CA ARG A 65 33.89 -19.08 -15.77
C ARG A 65 34.30 -18.15 -14.61
N GLY A 66 33.93 -18.47 -13.38
CA GLY A 66 34.18 -17.65 -12.20
C GLY A 66 33.22 -16.47 -12.10
N SER A 67 33.31 -15.48 -12.99
CA SER A 67 32.40 -14.32 -12.95
C SER A 67 31.00 -14.61 -13.51
N ALA A 68 30.86 -15.69 -14.28
CA ALA A 68 29.63 -16.12 -14.94
C ALA A 68 29.58 -17.65 -15.10
N VAL A 69 28.39 -18.16 -15.40
CA VAL A 69 28.14 -19.54 -15.80
C VAL A 69 27.69 -19.53 -17.26
N GLY A 70 28.44 -20.19 -18.13
CA GLY A 70 28.08 -20.39 -19.53
C GLY A 70 27.24 -21.65 -19.69
N ILE A 71 26.11 -21.55 -20.39
CA ILE A 71 25.22 -22.67 -20.68
C ILE A 71 24.99 -22.75 -22.19
N VAL A 72 25.18 -23.93 -22.78
CA VAL A 72 24.80 -24.21 -24.17
C VAL A 72 23.58 -25.13 -24.14
N TRP A 73 22.45 -24.68 -24.69
CA TRP A 73 21.20 -25.43 -24.69
C TRP A 73 21.08 -26.38 -25.88
N GLN A 74 20.25 -27.42 -25.74
CA GLN A 74 19.83 -28.22 -26.89
C GLN A 74 19.13 -27.30 -27.91
N ASN A 75 19.58 -27.35 -29.17
CA ASN A 75 19.12 -26.54 -30.31
C ASN A 75 19.69 -25.11 -30.43
N ASP A 76 20.48 -24.65 -29.45
CA ASP A 76 21.19 -23.38 -29.55
C ASP A 76 22.65 -23.60 -29.98
N GLN A 77 23.14 -22.77 -30.91
CA GLN A 77 24.57 -22.77 -31.27
C GLN A 77 25.41 -21.81 -30.43
N ALA A 78 24.77 -20.78 -29.86
CA ALA A 78 25.43 -19.80 -29.01
C ALA A 78 25.42 -20.25 -27.55
N GLU A 79 26.48 -19.92 -26.83
CA GLU A 79 26.51 -20.03 -25.37
C GLU A 79 25.80 -18.82 -24.76
N GLU A 80 24.94 -19.11 -23.80
CA GLU A 80 24.24 -18.12 -22.99
C GLU A 80 25.00 -17.91 -21.68
N GLU A 81 25.33 -16.66 -21.37
CA GLU A 81 26.11 -16.33 -20.17
C GLU A 81 25.19 -15.80 -19.06
N PHE A 82 25.29 -16.42 -17.88
CA PHE A 82 24.62 -15.99 -16.65
C PHE A 82 25.64 -15.37 -15.70
N PRO A 83 25.59 -14.06 -15.41
CA PRO A 83 26.47 -13.46 -14.41
C PRO A 83 26.32 -14.16 -13.06
N SER A 84 27.41 -14.35 -12.31
CA SER A 84 27.38 -14.98 -10.97
C SER A 84 26.36 -14.33 -10.03
N GLN A 85 26.20 -13.00 -10.12
CA GLN A 85 25.23 -12.24 -9.34
C GLN A 85 23.76 -12.56 -9.70
N PHE A 86 23.47 -13.04 -10.91
CA PHE A 86 22.12 -13.46 -11.29
C PHE A 86 21.57 -14.53 -10.33
N PHE A 87 22.39 -15.53 -10.02
CA PHE A 87 21.98 -16.62 -9.13
C PHE A 87 21.72 -16.12 -7.71
N GLU A 88 22.53 -15.18 -7.20
CA GLU A 88 22.31 -14.58 -5.89
C GLU A 88 21.01 -13.76 -5.85
N SER A 89 20.77 -12.94 -6.88
CA SER A 89 19.63 -12.03 -6.96
C SER A 89 18.30 -12.73 -7.23
N TYR A 90 18.31 -13.85 -7.96
CA TYR A 90 17.11 -14.50 -8.48
C TYR A 90 17.03 -15.98 -8.08
N ARG A 91 16.83 -16.24 -6.79
CA ARG A 91 16.76 -17.61 -6.24
C ARG A 91 15.32 -18.18 -6.34
N PRO A 92 15.11 -19.33 -7.00
CA PRO A 92 13.81 -20.00 -6.98
C PRO A 92 13.32 -20.27 -5.55
N GLY A 93 12.04 -19.99 -5.29
CA GLY A 93 11.44 -20.14 -3.95
C GLY A 93 11.69 -18.99 -2.98
N ARG A 94 12.50 -17.99 -3.36
CA ARG A 94 12.73 -16.78 -2.56
C ARG A 94 12.19 -15.55 -3.30
N LYS A 95 11.30 -14.78 -2.66
CA LYS A 95 10.90 -13.47 -3.17
C LYS A 95 12.12 -12.55 -3.22
N ARG A 96 12.25 -11.75 -4.28
CA ARG A 96 13.32 -10.76 -4.39
C ARG A 96 13.16 -9.73 -3.27
N ASP A 97 14.29 -9.25 -2.74
CA ASP A 97 14.27 -8.10 -1.85
C ASP A 97 13.62 -6.92 -2.55
N ASP A 98 12.68 -6.28 -1.85
CA ASP A 98 11.92 -5.15 -2.35
C ASP A 98 12.02 -4.01 -1.33
N PRO A 99 12.72 -2.92 -1.65
CA PRO A 99 12.85 -1.77 -0.75
C PRO A 99 11.52 -1.12 -0.34
N ALA A 100 10.43 -1.41 -1.07
CA ALA A 100 9.09 -0.94 -0.76
C ALA A 100 8.23 -1.96 0.02
N ASP A 101 8.72 -3.18 0.25
CA ASP A 101 8.12 -4.16 1.16
C ASP A 101 8.44 -3.78 2.62
N ILE A 102 7.78 -2.73 3.09
CA ILE A 102 7.99 -2.16 4.41
C ILE A 102 6.99 -2.76 5.39
N ALA A 103 7.50 -3.54 6.35
CA ALA A 103 6.68 -4.13 7.40
C ALA A 103 5.93 -3.06 8.22
N PRO A 104 4.62 -3.23 8.44
CA PRO A 104 3.83 -2.27 9.19
C PRO A 104 4.20 -2.27 10.67
N LYS A 105 4.40 -1.08 11.24
CA LYS A 105 4.52 -0.82 12.68
C LYS A 105 3.13 -0.50 13.22
N LEU A 106 2.49 -1.48 13.87
CA LEU A 106 1.17 -1.32 14.43
C LEU A 106 1.18 -0.38 15.63
N TRP A 107 0.14 0.43 15.78
CA TRP A 107 0.01 1.36 16.91
C TRP A 107 -1.43 1.46 17.43
N ASP A 108 -1.55 1.88 18.68
CA ASP A 108 -2.83 2.16 19.33
C ASP A 108 -2.80 3.54 20.00
N ALA A 109 -3.77 3.86 20.85
CA ALA A 109 -3.86 5.19 21.47
C ALA A 109 -2.71 5.51 22.45
N SER A 110 -1.87 4.54 22.79
CA SER A 110 -0.67 4.75 23.62
C SER A 110 0.53 5.32 22.84
N ILE A 111 0.42 5.44 21.51
CA ILE A 111 1.50 5.99 20.69
C ILE A 111 1.87 7.41 21.15
N ASN A 112 3.18 7.66 21.27
CA ASN A 112 3.64 9.02 21.50
C ASN A 112 3.55 9.82 20.19
N LEU A 113 2.65 10.80 20.15
CA LEU A 113 2.45 11.71 19.01
C LEU A 113 3.71 12.53 18.66
N GLU A 114 4.64 12.73 19.61
CA GLU A 114 5.93 13.36 19.34
C GLU A 114 6.87 12.46 18.54
N THR A 115 6.69 11.15 18.63
CA THR A 115 7.50 10.14 17.89
C THR A 115 6.83 9.69 16.59
N MET A 116 5.60 10.17 16.32
CA MET A 116 4.95 9.94 15.04
C MET A 116 5.81 10.56 13.92
N PRO A 117 5.97 9.88 12.77
CA PRO A 117 6.80 10.42 11.69
C PRO A 117 6.40 11.85 11.32
N ARG A 118 7.38 12.76 11.42
CA ARG A 118 7.23 14.17 11.09
C ARG A 118 8.38 14.62 10.20
N HIS A 119 8.04 15.34 9.13
CA HIS A 119 9.00 15.76 8.12
C HIS A 119 8.69 17.19 7.65
N ALA A 120 9.72 17.95 7.29
CA ALA A 120 9.54 19.29 6.72
C ALA A 120 9.23 19.19 5.22
N ALA A 121 8.26 19.96 4.75
CA ALA A 121 7.91 20.04 3.34
C ALA A 121 9.07 20.54 2.49
N GLY A 122 9.86 21.50 3.01
CA GLY A 122 11.05 22.01 2.35
C GLY A 122 12.05 20.90 1.98
N ASP A 123 12.34 20.01 2.93
CA ASP A 123 13.26 18.89 2.74
C ASP A 123 12.70 17.88 1.73
N ILE A 124 11.42 17.51 1.86
CA ILE A 124 10.74 16.58 0.93
C ILE A 124 10.77 17.10 -0.52
N LEU A 125 10.58 18.41 -0.70
CA LEU A 125 10.53 19.05 -2.02
C LEU A 125 11.92 19.17 -2.66
N GLN A 126 12.99 19.26 -1.87
CA GLN A 126 14.34 19.57 -2.35
C GLN A 126 15.30 18.37 -2.33
N SER A 127 15.04 17.35 -1.51
CA SER A 127 15.95 16.23 -1.26
C SER A 127 15.27 14.89 -1.50
N ASP A 128 15.90 14.07 -2.35
CA ASP A 128 15.46 12.71 -2.64
C ASP A 128 15.70 11.76 -1.46
N ALA A 129 16.71 12.04 -0.63
CA ALA A 129 16.97 11.28 0.59
C ALA A 129 15.88 11.52 1.64
N ASP A 130 15.45 12.77 1.84
CA ASP A 130 14.40 13.13 2.79
C ASP A 130 13.02 12.67 2.30
N LEU A 131 12.77 12.78 0.99
CA LEU A 131 11.60 12.16 0.35
C LEU A 131 11.57 10.64 0.64
N LEU A 132 12.67 9.92 0.40
CA LEU A 132 12.72 8.48 0.69
C LEU A 132 12.49 8.16 2.17
N ALA A 133 13.09 8.92 3.08
CA ALA A 133 12.92 8.75 4.52
C ALA A 133 11.45 8.94 4.93
N TRP A 134 10.80 9.99 4.43
CA TRP A 134 9.38 10.24 4.65
C TRP A 134 8.48 9.15 4.08
N LEU A 135 8.72 8.68 2.84
CA LEU A 135 7.93 7.62 2.24
C LEU A 135 8.04 6.32 3.04
N LYS A 136 9.25 5.91 3.43
CA LYS A 136 9.46 4.69 4.24
C LYS A 136 8.82 4.79 5.61
N ALA A 137 8.93 5.95 6.28
CA ALA A 137 8.31 6.16 7.58
C ALA A 137 6.78 6.14 7.48
N THR A 138 6.21 6.79 6.46
CA THR A 138 4.77 6.81 6.22
C THR A 138 4.24 5.42 5.87
N ALA A 139 4.96 4.62 5.06
CA ALA A 139 4.58 3.24 4.78
C ALA A 139 4.60 2.37 6.05
N ALA A 140 5.64 2.50 6.89
CA ALA A 140 5.77 1.74 8.12
C ALA A 140 4.64 2.05 9.11
N TYR A 141 4.38 3.32 9.41
CA TYR A 141 3.35 3.70 10.38
C TYR A 141 1.95 3.81 9.79
N GLY A 142 1.81 3.91 8.47
CA GLY A 142 0.55 4.22 7.79
C GLY A 142 0.10 5.67 7.96
N LEU A 143 0.79 6.50 8.76
CA LEU A 143 0.46 7.90 9.04
C LEU A 143 1.74 8.69 9.30
N SER A 144 1.83 9.89 8.73
CA SER A 144 2.86 10.89 9.01
C SER A 144 2.26 12.31 8.98
N ILE A 145 2.99 13.24 9.59
CA ILE A 145 2.71 14.68 9.51
C ILE A 145 3.82 15.35 8.70
N VAL A 146 3.44 16.27 7.82
CA VAL A 146 4.37 17.16 7.13
C VAL A 146 4.10 18.59 7.58
N ASP A 147 5.13 19.35 7.93
CA ASP A 147 5.04 20.75 8.35
C ASP A 147 5.77 21.71 7.40
N GLY A 148 5.61 23.02 7.63
CA GLY A 148 6.21 24.07 6.80
C GLY A 148 5.55 24.25 5.43
N LEU A 149 4.21 24.12 5.36
CA LEU A 149 3.41 24.34 4.15
C LEU A 149 2.61 25.67 4.18
N ASP A 150 2.80 26.51 5.20
CA ASP A 150 2.02 27.73 5.44
C ASP A 150 2.21 28.82 4.39
N ASP A 151 3.41 28.89 3.80
CA ASP A 151 3.75 29.90 2.79
C ASP A 151 3.10 29.63 1.41
N ASP A 152 2.60 28.42 1.16
CA ASP A 152 2.07 28.03 -0.14
C ASP A 152 0.94 26.98 -0.06
N PRO A 153 -0.30 27.37 -0.40
CA PRO A 153 -1.45 26.46 -0.42
C PRO A 153 -1.29 25.23 -1.33
N ASP A 154 -0.46 25.30 -2.37
CA ASP A 154 -0.18 24.21 -3.32
C ASP A 154 1.01 23.33 -2.89
N ALA A 155 1.71 23.64 -1.79
CA ALA A 155 2.83 22.83 -1.32
C ALA A 155 2.44 21.35 -1.10
N GLY A 156 1.26 21.10 -0.52
CA GLY A 156 0.77 19.73 -0.30
C GLY A 156 0.55 18.95 -1.61
N ARG A 157 0.04 19.63 -2.66
CA ARG A 157 -0.08 19.05 -4.01
C ARG A 157 1.30 18.70 -4.56
N ARG A 158 2.25 19.62 -4.48
CA ARG A 158 3.62 19.38 -4.98
C ARG A 158 4.35 18.28 -4.24
N SER A 159 4.14 18.14 -2.93
CA SER A 159 4.68 17.03 -2.15
C SER A 159 4.13 15.68 -2.63
N ALA A 160 2.84 15.60 -2.99
CA ALA A 160 2.26 14.40 -3.60
C ALA A 160 2.81 14.14 -5.01
N GLU A 161 3.02 15.20 -5.82
CA GLU A 161 3.57 15.10 -7.18
C GLU A 161 5.06 14.70 -7.22
N ARG A 162 5.80 14.87 -6.12
CA ARG A 162 7.16 14.30 -5.95
C ARG A 162 7.15 12.76 -5.91
N ILE A 163 5.99 12.15 -5.65
CA ILE A 163 5.80 10.69 -5.57
C ILE A 163 5.45 10.14 -6.94
N GLY A 164 4.42 10.70 -7.56
CA GLY A 164 3.86 10.27 -8.84
C GLY A 164 2.71 11.16 -9.27
N PHE A 165 1.76 10.63 -10.03
CA PHE A 165 0.57 11.37 -10.42
C PHE A 165 -0.53 11.29 -9.34
N LEU A 166 -1.40 12.30 -9.34
CA LEU A 166 -2.56 12.33 -8.46
C LEU A 166 -3.67 11.43 -9.01
N ARG A 167 -4.31 10.65 -8.14
CA ARG A 167 -5.45 9.81 -8.50
C ARG A 167 -6.65 10.69 -8.84
N GLN A 168 -7.14 10.58 -10.08
CA GLN A 168 -8.42 11.18 -10.46
C GLN A 168 -9.58 10.34 -9.89
N THR A 169 -10.55 11.03 -9.29
CA THR A 169 -11.80 10.45 -8.77
C THR A 169 -13.01 11.19 -9.33
N ASN A 170 -14.22 10.76 -8.98
CA ASN A 170 -15.45 11.51 -9.25
C ASN A 170 -15.49 12.89 -8.54
N PHE A 171 -14.59 13.14 -7.59
CA PHE A 171 -14.38 14.45 -6.95
C PHE A 171 -13.22 15.25 -7.58
N GLY A 172 -12.61 14.76 -8.66
CA GLY A 172 -11.42 15.36 -9.28
C GLY A 172 -10.11 14.78 -8.74
N THR A 173 -8.99 15.44 -9.06
CA THR A 173 -7.64 15.11 -8.57
C THR A 173 -7.28 15.83 -7.26
N MET A 174 -7.90 16.99 -7.03
CA MET A 174 -7.84 17.78 -5.81
C MET A 174 -9.26 18.03 -5.31
N PHE A 175 -9.46 18.08 -4.00
CA PHE A 175 -10.76 18.40 -3.39
C PHE A 175 -10.59 19.34 -2.20
N GLU A 176 -11.62 20.14 -1.96
CA GLU A 176 -11.64 21.19 -0.93
C GLU A 176 -12.59 20.78 0.21
N VAL A 177 -12.05 20.59 1.42
CA VAL A 177 -12.83 20.23 2.61
C VAL A 177 -13.20 21.51 3.36
N VAL A 178 -14.29 22.12 2.92
CA VAL A 178 -14.96 23.27 3.55
C VAL A 178 -16.41 22.91 3.90
N SER A 179 -16.98 23.56 4.93
CA SER A 179 -18.41 23.40 5.21
C SER A 179 -19.22 24.11 4.13
N MET A 180 -20.19 23.44 3.53
CA MET A 180 -21.01 23.98 2.42
C MET A 180 -22.51 23.97 2.76
N PRO A 181 -23.33 24.89 2.20
CA PRO A 181 -24.78 24.94 2.45
C PRO A 181 -25.55 23.70 1.93
N ASN A 182 -25.11 23.12 0.81
CA ASN A 182 -25.75 21.94 0.18
C ASN A 182 -24.70 20.83 -0.04
N PRO A 183 -24.34 20.07 1.02
CA PRO A 183 -23.27 19.09 0.96
C PRO A 183 -23.75 17.80 0.28
N ASN A 184 -23.01 17.33 -0.73
CA ASN A 184 -23.22 15.99 -1.34
C ASN A 184 -22.39 14.89 -0.66
N ASN A 185 -21.64 15.23 0.39
CA ASN A 185 -20.83 14.33 1.20
C ASN A 185 -20.79 14.83 2.65
N LEU A 186 -20.83 13.91 3.62
CA LEU A 186 -20.79 14.23 5.06
C LEU A 186 -19.54 15.02 5.46
N ALA A 187 -18.42 14.85 4.73
CA ALA A 187 -17.18 15.61 4.92
C ALA A 187 -17.38 17.14 4.87
N TYR A 188 -18.37 17.60 4.08
CA TYR A 188 -18.70 19.02 3.88
C TYR A 188 -19.72 19.57 4.88
N THR A 189 -19.99 18.85 5.98
CA THR A 189 -20.87 19.26 7.08
C THR A 189 -20.07 19.61 8.35
N PRO A 190 -20.64 20.30 9.35
CA PRO A 190 -19.99 20.55 10.65
C PRO A 190 -20.10 19.38 11.66
N VAL A 191 -20.84 18.33 11.31
CA VAL A 191 -21.07 17.16 12.18
C VAL A 191 -19.76 16.38 12.36
N ALA A 192 -19.64 15.64 13.47
CA ALA A 192 -18.54 14.71 13.65
C ALA A 192 -18.54 13.68 12.52
N LEU A 193 -17.39 13.48 11.90
CA LEU A 193 -17.19 12.45 10.89
C LEU A 193 -16.54 11.26 11.60
N PRO A 194 -17.24 10.13 11.77
CA PRO A 194 -16.68 8.95 12.42
C PRO A 194 -15.43 8.44 11.69
N LEU A 195 -14.61 7.65 12.37
CA LEU A 195 -13.47 6.97 11.75
C LEU A 195 -13.94 6.13 10.55
N HIS A 196 -13.32 6.36 9.39
CA HIS A 196 -13.62 5.66 8.14
C HIS A 196 -12.37 5.61 7.24
N THR A 197 -12.48 4.81 6.18
CA THR A 197 -11.63 4.86 5.00
C THR A 197 -12.40 5.47 3.83
N ASP A 198 -11.72 6.25 3.00
CA ASP A 198 -12.36 6.96 1.90
C ASP A 198 -12.57 6.07 0.69
N LEU A 199 -13.70 6.33 0.02
CA LEU A 199 -14.07 5.71 -1.25
C LEU A 199 -14.03 4.17 -1.25
N ALA A 200 -14.45 3.56 -0.14
CA ALA A 200 -14.54 2.10 0.02
C ALA A 200 -15.42 1.40 -1.03
N ASN A 201 -16.26 2.17 -1.73
CA ASN A 201 -17.12 1.73 -2.84
C ASN A 201 -16.40 1.56 -4.19
N GLN A 202 -15.14 1.99 -4.31
CA GLN A 202 -14.34 1.84 -5.53
C GLN A 202 -13.77 0.42 -5.63
N GLU A 203 -13.58 -0.09 -6.85
CA GLU A 203 -12.81 -1.33 -7.10
C GLU A 203 -11.43 -1.25 -6.44
N VAL A 204 -10.76 -0.11 -6.65
CA VAL A 204 -9.46 0.21 -6.07
C VAL A 204 -9.60 1.51 -5.26
N PRO A 205 -9.90 1.45 -3.95
CA PRO A 205 -9.91 2.61 -3.09
C PRO A 205 -8.55 3.32 -3.14
N PRO A 206 -8.48 4.64 -3.00
CA PRO A 206 -7.20 5.35 -3.07
C PRO A 206 -6.18 4.80 -2.07
N GLY A 207 -4.90 4.82 -2.46
CA GLY A 207 -3.80 4.35 -1.63
C GLY A 207 -3.51 5.27 -0.45
N TYR A 208 -2.77 6.35 -0.70
CA TYR A 208 -2.44 7.36 0.29
C TYR A 208 -3.30 8.60 0.09
N GLN A 209 -3.82 9.14 1.18
CA GLN A 209 -4.54 10.41 1.22
C GLN A 209 -3.67 11.48 1.86
N PHE A 210 -3.74 12.67 1.29
CA PHE A 210 -3.06 13.87 1.74
C PHE A 210 -4.13 14.86 2.18
N LEU A 211 -4.01 15.43 3.38
CA LEU A 211 -4.90 16.49 3.87
C LEU A 211 -4.07 17.66 4.37
N HIS A 212 -3.84 18.64 3.48
CA HIS A 212 -3.13 19.88 3.78
C HIS A 212 -4.07 20.89 4.45
N CYS A 213 -3.77 21.26 5.70
CA CYS A 213 -4.54 22.22 6.45
C CYS A 213 -4.15 23.67 6.08
N ILE A 214 -5.05 24.36 5.38
CA ILE A 214 -4.89 25.78 5.02
C ILE A 214 -5.32 26.68 6.18
N ALA A 215 -6.41 26.32 6.86
CA ALA A 215 -6.92 27.06 8.01
C ALA A 215 -7.67 26.12 8.97
N ASN A 216 -7.50 26.32 10.27
CA ASN A 216 -8.21 25.57 11.30
C ASN A 216 -8.42 26.42 12.56
N ASP A 217 -9.21 27.49 12.40
CA ASP A 217 -9.50 28.48 13.44
C ASP A 217 -10.81 28.19 14.17
N ALA A 218 -11.63 27.27 13.65
CA ALA A 218 -12.89 26.89 14.27
C ALA A 218 -12.69 26.12 15.58
N GLU A 219 -13.55 26.36 16.57
CA GLU A 219 -13.60 25.56 17.80
C GLU A 219 -14.08 24.13 17.49
N GLY A 220 -13.36 23.13 18.02
CA GLY A 220 -13.57 21.72 17.70
C GLY A 220 -12.90 21.29 16.39
N GLY A 221 -13.33 20.18 15.77
CA GLY A 221 -12.84 19.80 14.44
C GLY A 221 -11.43 19.21 14.40
N GLY A 222 -10.92 18.76 15.55
CA GLY A 222 -9.68 17.98 15.62
C GLY A 222 -9.79 16.71 14.78
N SER A 223 -8.72 16.38 14.05
CA SER A 223 -8.63 15.13 13.31
C SER A 223 -8.53 13.98 14.30
N ILE A 224 -9.15 12.85 13.97
CA ILE A 224 -8.99 11.60 14.71
C ILE A 224 -8.46 10.54 13.76
N PHE A 225 -7.61 9.66 14.26
CA PHE A 225 -7.04 8.56 13.51
C PHE A 225 -7.07 7.28 14.34
N ALA A 226 -7.07 6.14 13.66
CA ALA A 226 -6.86 4.83 14.26
C ALA A 226 -6.14 3.91 13.27
N ASP A 227 -5.20 3.10 13.75
CA ASP A 227 -4.56 2.07 12.94
C ASP A 227 -5.53 0.90 12.75
N GLY A 228 -6.11 0.80 11.56
CA GLY A 228 -7.05 -0.27 11.25
C GLY A 228 -6.42 -1.65 11.35
N PHE A 229 -5.12 -1.77 11.06
CA PHE A 229 -4.45 -3.08 11.16
C PHE A 229 -4.25 -3.48 12.62
N ALA A 230 -3.99 -2.53 13.53
CA ALA A 230 -3.95 -2.82 14.97
C ALA A 230 -5.32 -3.24 15.51
N VAL A 231 -6.39 -2.58 15.05
CA VAL A 231 -7.77 -2.95 15.39
C VAL A 231 -8.10 -4.36 14.88
N VAL A 232 -7.75 -4.66 13.63
CA VAL A 232 -7.99 -5.96 13.01
C VAL A 232 -7.20 -7.07 13.70
N ALA A 233 -5.92 -6.83 14.05
CA ALA A 233 -5.12 -7.79 14.80
C ALA A 233 -5.72 -8.08 16.18
N ALA A 234 -6.22 -7.06 16.87
CA ALA A 234 -6.93 -7.25 18.13
C ALA A 234 -8.25 -8.01 17.94
N LEU A 235 -9.02 -7.73 16.88
CA LEU A 235 -10.24 -8.46 16.57
C LEU A 235 -9.95 -9.94 16.30
N GLN A 236 -8.91 -10.24 15.53
CA GLN A 236 -8.48 -11.60 15.24
C GLN A 236 -8.13 -12.37 16.52
N ALA A 237 -7.48 -11.72 17.49
CA ALA A 237 -7.13 -12.33 18.77
C ALA A 237 -8.34 -12.49 19.72
N GLU A 238 -9.24 -11.51 19.76
CA GLU A 238 -10.37 -11.46 20.69
C GLU A 238 -11.62 -12.19 20.18
N ASP A 239 -11.75 -12.35 18.85
CA ASP A 239 -12.89 -12.96 18.18
C ASP A 239 -12.52 -13.48 16.78
N PRO A 240 -11.86 -14.65 16.71
CA PRO A 240 -11.44 -15.22 15.43
C PRO A 240 -12.60 -15.46 14.46
N GLU A 241 -13.80 -15.74 14.97
CA GLU A 241 -14.99 -15.97 14.14
C GLU A 241 -15.52 -14.65 13.56
N ALA A 242 -15.60 -13.57 14.36
CA ALA A 242 -15.94 -12.27 13.82
C ALA A 242 -14.92 -11.79 12.77
N TYR A 243 -13.62 -12.00 13.03
CA TYR A 243 -12.57 -11.72 12.05
C TYR A 243 -12.80 -12.50 10.75
N ARG A 244 -13.00 -13.83 10.84
CA ARG A 244 -13.25 -14.70 9.69
C ARG A 244 -14.45 -14.23 8.85
N LEU A 245 -15.58 -13.95 9.50
CA LEU A 245 -16.79 -13.46 8.82
C LEU A 245 -16.53 -12.14 8.07
N LEU A 246 -15.76 -11.22 8.66
CA LEU A 246 -15.45 -9.93 8.04
C LEU A 246 -14.40 -10.02 6.91
N CYS A 247 -13.63 -11.10 6.86
CA CYS A 247 -12.72 -11.41 5.75
C CYS A 247 -13.42 -12.11 4.58
N GLU A 248 -14.39 -12.99 4.86
CA GLU A 248 -15.00 -13.84 3.85
C GLU A 248 -16.29 -13.27 3.24
N ILE A 249 -17.07 -12.52 4.02
CA ILE A 249 -18.39 -12.05 3.59
C ILE A 249 -18.27 -10.68 2.91
N GLU A 250 -18.65 -10.64 1.64
CA GLU A 250 -18.73 -9.39 0.88
C GLU A 250 -20.06 -8.66 1.09
N ILE A 251 -19.97 -7.37 1.40
CA ILE A 251 -21.14 -6.47 1.53
C ILE A 251 -21.15 -5.40 0.44
N PRO A 252 -22.33 -4.89 0.07
CA PRO A 252 -22.43 -3.84 -0.94
C PRO A 252 -22.01 -2.48 -0.38
N TYR A 253 -21.25 -1.74 -1.18
CA TYR A 253 -20.94 -0.34 -0.98
C TYR A 253 -21.48 0.48 -2.15
N ARG A 254 -21.98 1.69 -1.88
CA ARG A 254 -22.55 2.58 -2.90
C ARG A 254 -22.31 4.05 -2.57
N PHE A 255 -21.93 4.79 -3.61
CA PHE A 255 -22.03 6.25 -3.68
C PHE A 255 -22.86 6.60 -4.92
N HIS A 256 -23.78 7.54 -4.81
CA HIS A 256 -24.46 8.07 -5.99
C HIS A 256 -24.79 9.55 -5.85
N ASP A 257 -24.77 10.26 -6.98
CA ASP A 257 -25.21 11.65 -7.12
C ASP A 257 -25.90 11.84 -8.47
N GLU A 258 -25.98 13.07 -8.98
CA GLU A 258 -26.58 13.39 -10.28
C GLU A 258 -25.83 12.77 -11.47
N ASN A 259 -24.51 12.59 -11.36
CA ASN A 259 -23.63 12.21 -12.46
C ASN A 259 -23.02 10.81 -12.30
N TYR A 260 -23.04 10.24 -11.09
CA TYR A 260 -22.37 8.99 -10.76
C TYR A 260 -23.27 8.03 -9.97
N ASP A 261 -23.16 6.73 -10.24
CA ASP A 261 -23.64 5.64 -9.38
C ASP A 261 -22.54 4.58 -9.30
N LEU A 262 -21.73 4.68 -8.24
CA LEU A 262 -20.52 3.90 -8.04
C LEU A 262 -20.79 2.83 -6.98
N ARG A 263 -20.69 1.57 -7.40
CA ARG A 263 -21.00 0.41 -6.57
C ARG A 263 -19.86 -0.59 -6.57
N GLY A 264 -19.73 -1.31 -5.48
CA GLY A 264 -18.87 -2.48 -5.40
C GLY A 264 -19.27 -3.39 -4.26
N ARG A 265 -18.79 -4.63 -4.30
CA ARG A 265 -18.98 -5.61 -3.23
C ARG A 265 -17.61 -6.09 -2.79
N PHE A 266 -17.33 -5.96 -1.50
CA PHE A 266 -16.03 -6.30 -0.94
C PHE A 266 -16.18 -6.79 0.49
N PRO A 267 -15.27 -7.62 0.99
CA PRO A 267 -15.18 -7.88 2.41
C PRO A 267 -14.75 -6.62 3.16
N VAL A 268 -15.05 -6.56 4.46
CA VAL A 268 -14.64 -5.42 5.31
C VAL A 268 -13.14 -5.48 5.57
N ILE A 269 -12.58 -6.68 5.70
CA ILE A 269 -11.14 -6.91 5.90
C ILE A 269 -10.65 -7.69 4.68
N VAL A 270 -9.70 -7.14 3.94
CA VAL A 270 -9.12 -7.79 2.75
C VAL A 270 -7.79 -8.42 3.14
N THR A 271 -7.61 -9.69 2.80
CA THR A 271 -6.38 -10.45 3.06
C THR A 271 -5.75 -10.99 1.77
N GLN A 272 -4.43 -11.14 1.76
CA GLN A 272 -3.71 -11.93 0.76
C GLN A 272 -3.89 -13.44 0.99
N ARG A 273 -3.40 -14.26 0.04
CA ARG A 273 -3.48 -15.73 0.09
C ARG A 273 -2.76 -16.34 1.29
N ASP A 274 -1.75 -15.67 1.83
CA ASP A 274 -1.00 -16.07 3.02
C ASP A 274 -1.67 -15.59 4.34
N GLY A 275 -2.82 -14.93 4.25
CA GLY A 275 -3.57 -14.41 5.39
C GLY A 275 -3.12 -13.02 5.85
N GLU A 276 -2.15 -12.39 5.18
CA GLU A 276 -1.74 -11.03 5.51
C GLU A 276 -2.87 -10.03 5.22
N VAL A 277 -3.22 -9.19 6.19
CA VAL A 277 -4.22 -8.12 6.02
C VAL A 277 -3.61 -7.02 5.15
N THR A 278 -4.25 -6.72 4.02
CA THR A 278 -3.77 -5.70 3.07
C THR A 278 -4.63 -4.45 3.04
N GLU A 279 -5.89 -4.55 3.44
CA GLU A 279 -6.81 -3.42 3.42
C GLU A 279 -7.93 -3.60 4.45
N LEU A 280 -8.29 -2.51 5.12
CA LEU A 280 -9.53 -2.39 5.89
C LEU A 280 -10.47 -1.46 5.15
N ARG A 281 -11.57 -2.00 4.61
CA ARG A 281 -12.64 -1.23 3.97
C ARG A 281 -13.70 -0.92 5.00
N PHE A 282 -13.59 0.23 5.65
CA PHE A 282 -14.55 0.61 6.68
C PHE A 282 -15.09 2.01 6.43
N ASN A 283 -16.26 2.09 5.81
CA ASN A 283 -17.03 3.33 5.71
C ASN A 283 -18.52 3.05 5.85
N ALA A 284 -19.02 3.13 7.08
CA ALA A 284 -20.42 2.82 7.38
C ALA A 284 -21.42 3.73 6.63
N HIS A 285 -20.99 4.89 6.14
CA HIS A 285 -21.82 5.79 5.35
C HIS A 285 -21.95 5.38 3.87
N LEU A 286 -21.01 4.56 3.39
CA LEU A 286 -21.00 4.04 2.03
C LEU A 286 -21.52 2.60 1.94
N VAL A 287 -21.80 1.93 3.06
CA VAL A 287 -22.43 0.61 3.05
C VAL A 287 -23.87 0.76 2.56
N ASP A 288 -24.22 0.04 1.48
CA ASP A 288 -25.59 -0.02 0.96
C ASP A 288 -26.42 -1.03 1.78
N VAL A 289 -27.67 -1.24 1.41
CA VAL A 289 -28.53 -2.26 2.05
C VAL A 289 -27.87 -3.63 1.93
N ILE A 290 -27.42 -4.16 3.07
CA ILE A 290 -26.80 -5.49 3.17
C ILE A 290 -27.82 -6.56 2.78
N ASP A 291 -27.52 -7.28 1.72
CA ASP A 291 -28.37 -8.24 1.01
C ASP A 291 -27.88 -9.68 1.16
N LEU A 292 -27.44 -10.04 2.38
CA LEU A 292 -26.96 -11.39 2.70
C LEU A 292 -28.12 -12.38 2.88
N PRO A 293 -27.85 -13.69 2.72
CA PRO A 293 -28.75 -14.74 3.20
C PRO A 293 -29.15 -14.50 4.67
N SER A 294 -30.43 -14.73 4.99
CA SER A 294 -31.02 -14.36 6.29
C SER A 294 -30.31 -15.01 7.49
N ASP A 295 -29.76 -16.21 7.32
CA ASP A 295 -29.01 -16.97 8.32
C ASP A 295 -27.61 -16.38 8.57
N LEU A 296 -27.03 -15.68 7.59
CA LEU A 296 -25.75 -14.98 7.71
C LEU A 296 -25.89 -13.55 8.24
N CYS A 297 -27.07 -12.93 8.12
CA CYS A 297 -27.30 -11.56 8.58
C CYS A 297 -26.93 -11.37 10.06
N ALA A 298 -27.55 -12.12 10.97
CA ALA A 298 -27.32 -11.90 12.41
C ALA A 298 -25.85 -12.11 12.85
N PRO A 299 -25.16 -13.20 12.43
CA PRO A 299 -23.72 -13.38 12.70
C PRO A 299 -22.86 -12.25 12.12
N PHE A 300 -23.10 -11.86 10.85
CA PHE A 300 -22.35 -10.77 10.22
C PHE A 300 -22.55 -9.44 10.95
N TYR A 301 -23.79 -9.07 11.28
CA TYR A 301 -24.08 -7.84 12.01
C TYR A 301 -23.44 -7.83 13.41
N ALA A 302 -23.37 -8.98 14.09
CA ALA A 302 -22.67 -9.10 15.37
C ALA A 302 -21.17 -8.83 15.21
N ALA A 303 -20.53 -9.45 14.22
CA ALA A 303 -19.11 -9.25 13.89
C ALA A 303 -18.82 -7.80 13.48
N TYR A 304 -19.60 -7.25 12.57
CA TYR A 304 -19.47 -5.88 12.09
C TYR A 304 -19.65 -4.87 13.22
N ARG A 305 -20.69 -5.06 14.07
CA ARG A 305 -20.92 -4.22 15.24
C ARG A 305 -19.75 -4.29 16.24
N LYS A 306 -19.15 -5.46 16.45
CA LYS A 306 -17.97 -5.60 17.32
C LYS A 306 -16.80 -4.79 16.78
N LEU A 307 -16.48 -4.92 15.49
CA LEU A 307 -15.45 -4.09 14.84
C LEU A 307 -15.75 -2.60 15.00
N MET A 308 -16.98 -2.15 14.74
CA MET A 308 -17.40 -0.75 14.91
C MET A 308 -17.18 -0.25 16.34
N MET A 309 -17.46 -1.08 17.34
CA MET A 309 -17.25 -0.74 18.76
C MET A 309 -15.76 -0.64 19.10
N MET A 310 -14.93 -1.54 18.56
CA MET A 310 -13.47 -1.49 18.76
C MET A 310 -12.88 -0.23 18.14
N ILE A 311 -13.26 0.10 16.90
CA ILE A 311 -12.83 1.33 16.20
C ILE A 311 -13.18 2.59 17.00
N ARG A 312 -14.39 2.65 17.58
CA ARG A 312 -14.85 3.79 18.39
C ARG A 312 -14.24 3.83 19.80
N GLY A 313 -13.60 2.74 20.22
CA GLY A 313 -13.05 2.61 21.56
C GLY A 313 -11.83 3.50 21.77
N PRO A 314 -11.61 4.02 22.99
CA PRO A 314 -10.46 4.87 23.30
C PRO A 314 -9.11 4.13 23.19
N ARG A 315 -9.12 2.79 23.08
CA ARG A 315 -7.92 1.97 22.94
C ARG A 315 -7.14 2.28 21.66
N PHE A 316 -7.81 2.59 20.56
CA PHE A 316 -7.15 2.74 19.25
C PHE A 316 -7.19 4.16 18.69
N GLN A 317 -8.10 4.99 19.19
CA GLN A 317 -8.31 6.32 18.65
C GLN A 317 -7.30 7.32 19.22
N ILE A 318 -6.57 8.00 18.33
CA ILE A 318 -5.80 9.20 18.65
C ILE A 318 -6.52 10.43 18.13
N ALA A 319 -6.31 11.56 18.81
CA ALA A 319 -6.79 12.86 18.37
C ALA A 319 -5.59 13.78 18.10
N TYR A 320 -5.57 14.39 16.92
CA TYR A 320 -4.52 15.32 16.51
C TYR A 320 -5.15 16.52 15.79
N ARG A 321 -4.90 17.73 16.29
CA ARG A 321 -5.38 18.96 15.65
C ARG A 321 -4.32 19.50 14.72
N LEU A 322 -4.54 19.37 13.41
CA LEU A 322 -3.69 20.00 12.39
C LEU A 322 -3.72 21.53 12.53
N LYS A 323 -2.54 22.13 12.50
CA LYS A 323 -2.35 23.59 12.38
C LYS A 323 -2.34 24.01 10.92
N ALA A 324 -2.58 25.30 10.65
CA ALA A 324 -2.32 25.85 9.32
C ALA A 324 -0.86 25.59 8.92
N GLY A 325 -0.64 25.15 7.69
CA GLY A 325 0.68 24.75 7.19
C GLY A 325 1.13 23.35 7.60
N GLU A 326 0.28 22.56 8.27
CA GLU A 326 0.50 21.12 8.46
C GLU A 326 -0.32 20.29 7.48
N MET A 327 0.21 19.14 7.10
CA MET A 327 -0.46 18.15 6.27
C MET A 327 -0.39 16.77 6.93
N ALA A 328 -1.54 16.10 7.06
CA ALA A 328 -1.57 14.69 7.41
C ALA A 328 -1.49 13.85 6.14
N VAL A 329 -0.64 12.82 6.14
CA VAL A 329 -0.52 11.87 5.03
C VAL A 329 -0.64 10.47 5.58
N PHE A 330 -1.58 9.71 5.04
CA PHE A 330 -1.89 8.40 5.58
C PHE A 330 -2.31 7.41 4.51
N ASP A 331 -2.03 6.14 4.77
CA ASP A 331 -2.48 5.02 3.97
C ASP A 331 -3.98 4.80 4.21
N ASN A 332 -4.81 5.29 3.29
CA ASN A 332 -6.26 5.26 3.36
C ASN A 332 -6.84 3.82 3.40
N ARG A 333 -6.06 2.82 2.99
CA ARG A 333 -6.47 1.41 3.07
C ARG A 333 -6.10 0.75 4.40
N ARG A 334 -5.41 1.46 5.30
CA ARG A 334 -5.00 0.98 6.63
C ARG A 334 -5.52 1.88 7.74
N VAL A 335 -5.22 3.17 7.67
CA VAL A 335 -5.50 4.13 8.73
C VAL A 335 -6.90 4.67 8.54
N LEU A 336 -7.75 4.44 9.54
CA LEU A 336 -9.02 5.12 9.61
C LEU A 336 -8.78 6.56 10.04
N HIS A 337 -9.53 7.46 9.45
CA HIS A 337 -9.48 8.88 9.77
C HIS A 337 -10.89 9.43 9.94
N GLY A 338 -10.99 10.54 10.66
CA GLY A 338 -12.25 11.18 10.93
C GLY A 338 -12.02 12.56 11.53
N ARG A 339 -13.10 13.14 12.05
CA ARG A 339 -13.06 14.49 12.62
C ARG A 339 -14.09 14.64 13.73
N GLN A 340 -13.70 15.30 14.81
CA GLN A 340 -14.66 15.75 15.82
C GLN A 340 -15.63 16.80 15.22
N SER A 341 -16.78 17.01 15.86
CA SER A 341 -17.67 18.11 15.49
C SER A 341 -16.98 19.47 15.68
N PHE A 342 -17.39 20.48 14.94
CA PHE A 342 -16.88 21.85 15.08
C PHE A 342 -17.97 22.89 14.92
N ASN A 343 -17.73 24.10 15.43
CA ASN A 343 -18.64 25.22 15.28
C ASN A 343 -18.24 26.06 14.04
N PRO A 344 -19.00 26.00 12.93
CA PRO A 344 -18.64 26.71 11.69
C PRO A 344 -18.69 28.24 11.83
N ASN A 345 -19.33 28.76 12.88
CA ASN A 345 -19.47 30.20 13.10
C ASN A 345 -18.29 30.82 13.90
N THR A 346 -17.37 29.99 14.41
CA THR A 346 -16.27 30.45 15.28
C THR A 346 -14.97 30.73 14.55
N GLY A 347 -14.81 30.24 13.33
CA GLY A 347 -13.58 30.42 12.57
C GLY A 347 -13.59 29.66 11.26
N ARG A 348 -12.58 29.94 10.42
CA ARG A 348 -12.42 29.27 9.13
C ARG A 348 -11.82 27.88 9.34
N ARG A 349 -12.35 26.89 8.62
CA ARG A 349 -11.77 25.55 8.51
C ARG A 349 -11.68 25.15 7.04
N HIS A 350 -10.47 24.84 6.59
CA HIS A 350 -10.17 24.62 5.19
C HIS A 350 -9.01 23.62 5.06
N LEU A 351 -9.28 22.45 4.47
CA LEU A 351 -8.22 21.54 4.06
C LEU A 351 -8.30 21.25 2.57
N ARG A 352 -7.13 21.08 1.96
CA ARG A 352 -6.95 20.66 0.58
C ARG A 352 -6.54 19.21 0.57
N GLY A 353 -7.28 18.39 -0.15
CA GLY A 353 -7.06 16.96 -0.22
C GLY A 353 -6.66 16.47 -1.60
N CYS A 354 -5.86 15.41 -1.63
CA CYS A 354 -5.59 14.63 -2.83
C CYS A 354 -5.21 13.20 -2.48
N TYR A 355 -5.01 12.39 -3.52
CA TYR A 355 -4.72 10.97 -3.39
C TYR A 355 -3.56 10.56 -4.30
N VAL A 356 -2.75 9.60 -3.86
CA VAL A 356 -1.74 8.90 -4.66
C VAL A 356 -1.91 7.41 -4.46
N ASP A 357 -1.87 6.62 -5.53
CA ASP A 357 -2.02 5.17 -5.43
C ASP A 357 -0.80 4.50 -4.78
N ARG A 358 -1.02 3.40 -4.03
CA ARG A 358 0.07 2.63 -3.38
C ARG A 358 1.13 2.17 -4.39
N GLY A 359 0.73 1.87 -5.62
CA GLY A 359 1.64 1.48 -6.69
C GLY A 359 2.69 2.55 -6.99
N GLU A 360 2.26 3.80 -7.17
CA GLU A 360 3.16 4.94 -7.40
C GLU A 360 4.02 5.24 -6.17
N PHE A 361 3.42 5.16 -4.98
CA PHE A 361 4.14 5.35 -3.73
C PHE A 361 5.29 4.34 -3.54
N GLN A 362 5.00 3.05 -3.74
CA GLN A 362 5.99 1.98 -3.68
C GLN A 362 7.00 2.07 -4.82
N SER A 363 6.56 2.40 -6.04
CA SER A 363 7.45 2.64 -7.18
C SER A 363 8.49 3.72 -6.87
N ARG A 364 8.05 4.85 -6.29
CA ARG A 364 8.96 5.93 -5.91
C ARG A 364 9.98 5.48 -4.85
N ILE A 365 9.55 4.72 -3.83
CA ILE A 365 10.48 4.13 -2.84
C ILE A 365 11.54 3.26 -3.54
N ARG A 366 11.14 2.39 -4.48
CA ARG A 366 12.06 1.52 -5.22
C ARG A 366 13.04 2.31 -6.06
N VAL A 367 12.59 3.37 -6.74
CA VAL A 367 13.45 4.23 -7.57
C VAL A 367 14.47 4.99 -6.73
N LEU A 368 14.05 5.53 -5.59
CA LEU A 368 14.91 6.31 -4.70
C LEU A 368 15.89 5.43 -3.89
N SER A 369 15.63 4.12 -3.79
CA SER A 369 16.50 3.17 -3.07
C SER A 369 17.57 2.50 -3.95
N ARG A 370 17.76 2.96 -5.20
CA ARG A 370 18.70 2.38 -6.16
C ARG A 370 20.16 2.73 -5.87
#